data_AF-A0A4Q3CIH2-F1
#
_entry.id   AF-A0A4Q3CIH2-F1
#
_cell.length_a   1.000
_cell.length_b   1.000
_cell.length_c   1.000
_cell.angle_alpha   90.00
_cell.angle_beta   90.00
_cell.angle_gamma   90.00
#
_symmetry.space_group_name_H-M   'P 1'
#
loop_
_entity.id
_entity.type
_entity.pdbx_description
1 polymer ?
#
loop_
_entity_poly.entity_id
_entity_poly.type
_entity_poly.pdbx_seq_one_letter_code
_entity_poly.pdbx_strand_id
1 'polypeptide(L)'
;MDQFSTTICSKQVKSFAFVTLLLLSAVVTNAQNRPFGIVFSENLRGSSVIFGNTLMHSANPDGTPNIVAMNGNSVNGNSLYDNGGYGTTSMQYVDIDGNTGDGTGTRNSSSADLVLPAGANTIKMARLYWGGRAVTSQFNMTQDVNKRVKIRKGTTGAYQEYAAAQLDNILLSPGLPAEYSLYQAYVDITELVQQQGAGTYTVGNIACSTGPGGDFGNYGAWSIVVVYENPALNFNSVRVFDGYQQIYSGGAAVTSSITLTGLNAPSGAMSAADAQIGVVGWEGDARFNGDFFRINNNPFSNALNQVDNVWNGTNTDNGVHVTTKNPNYTDQMGIDIDRFNVGTGYGILPNASSVTIQFGTTQDQFFSGVVTFVIRMKDPIIKVSKTVTDASGNESAEVGEVLTYKLKDFRLSRPEKVD
;
A
#
# COMPACT_ATOMS: atom_id res chain seq x y z
N MET A 1 61.43 -43.48 40.29
CA MET A 1 62.02 -42.71 39.18
C MET A 1 61.25 -41.42 39.05
N ASP A 2 61.80 -40.41 39.71
CA ASP A 2 61.88 -38.97 39.40
C ASP A 2 60.71 -38.17 38.84
N GLN A 3 60.39 -37.11 39.60
CA GLN A 3 59.83 -35.85 39.10
C GLN A 3 60.66 -35.31 37.93
N PHE A 4 60.06 -34.56 36.99
CA PHE A 4 60.65 -33.30 36.53
C PHE A 4 59.60 -32.32 35.97
N SER A 5 59.76 -31.08 36.45
CA SER A 5 59.17 -29.82 36.00
C SER A 5 59.59 -29.45 34.57
N THR A 6 58.74 -28.75 33.80
CA THR A 6 59.19 -27.54 33.07
C THR A 6 58.04 -26.61 32.66
N THR A 7 58.31 -25.32 32.84
CA THR A 7 57.51 -24.14 32.53
C THR A 7 57.81 -23.60 31.12
N ILE A 8 56.75 -23.27 30.38
CA ILE A 8 56.53 -22.19 29.37
C ILE A 8 57.62 -21.90 28.32
N CYS A 9 57.23 -21.97 27.05
CA CYS A 9 57.69 -21.02 26.03
C CYS A 9 56.53 -20.60 25.10
N SER A 10 56.35 -19.29 24.97
CA SER A 10 55.24 -18.61 24.30
C SER A 10 55.31 -18.67 22.77
N LYS A 11 54.19 -18.97 22.12
CA LYS A 11 53.90 -18.45 20.77
C LYS A 11 52.50 -17.85 20.76
N GLN A 12 52.44 -16.52 20.69
CA GLN A 12 51.23 -15.79 20.36
C GLN A 12 50.83 -16.13 18.92
N VAL A 13 49.70 -16.83 18.76
CA VAL A 13 48.99 -16.89 17.49
C VAL A 13 48.01 -15.73 17.51
N LYS A 14 48.32 -14.67 16.75
CA LYS A 14 47.39 -13.57 16.49
C LYS A 14 46.31 -14.07 15.54
N SER A 15 45.17 -14.52 16.09
CA SER A 15 43.96 -14.71 15.30
C SER A 15 43.37 -13.34 14.96
N PHE A 16 43.62 -12.89 13.73
CA PHE A 16 42.87 -11.77 13.15
C PHE A 16 41.46 -12.27 12.82
N ALA A 17 40.50 -11.93 13.69
CA ALA A 17 39.09 -12.02 13.34
C ALA A 17 38.77 -10.87 12.37
N PHE A 18 38.68 -11.18 11.07
CA PHE A 18 38.06 -10.27 10.10
C PHE A 18 36.56 -10.26 10.38
N VAL A 19 36.10 -9.29 11.18
CA VAL A 19 34.69 -8.92 11.21
C VAL A 19 34.42 -8.12 9.94
N THR A 20 33.92 -8.80 8.92
CA THR A 20 33.43 -8.13 7.71
C THR A 20 32.13 -7.41 8.10
N LEU A 21 32.24 -6.15 8.49
CA LEU A 21 31.11 -5.25 8.65
C LEU A 21 30.54 -4.99 7.25
N LEU A 22 29.55 -5.77 6.83
CA LEU A 22 28.76 -5.47 5.64
C LEU A 22 27.94 -4.21 5.97
N LEU A 23 28.45 -3.03 5.63
CA LEU A 23 27.62 -1.85 5.48
C LEU A 23 26.66 -2.12 4.31
N LEU A 24 25.45 -2.59 4.59
CA LEU A 24 24.34 -2.40 3.67
C LEU A 24 24.00 -0.90 3.68
N SER A 25 24.71 -0.15 2.85
CA SER A 25 24.23 1.17 2.43
C SER A 25 22.94 0.92 1.65
N ALA A 26 21.78 1.21 2.25
CA ALA A 26 20.53 1.28 1.51
C ALA A 26 20.70 2.40 0.47
N VAL A 27 20.91 2.01 -0.79
CA VAL A 27 20.99 2.97 -1.89
C VAL A 27 19.57 3.46 -2.12
N VAL A 28 19.27 4.68 -1.71
CA VAL A 28 18.02 5.35 -2.09
C VAL A 28 18.10 5.63 -3.58
N THR A 29 17.31 4.92 -4.39
CA THR A 29 17.21 5.28 -5.81
C THR A 29 16.19 6.40 -5.96
N ASN A 30 16.53 7.39 -6.80
CA ASN A 30 15.65 8.50 -7.13
C ASN A 30 15.17 8.30 -8.57
N ALA A 31 13.87 8.19 -8.77
CA ALA A 31 13.28 8.12 -10.10
C ALA A 31 12.27 9.25 -10.30
N GLN A 32 12.30 9.83 -11.50
CA GLN A 32 11.23 10.66 -12.02
C GLN A 32 10.28 9.74 -12.80
N ASN A 33 8.99 9.74 -12.46
CA ASN A 33 7.97 8.91 -13.12
C ASN A 33 8.32 7.41 -13.21
N ARG A 34 8.43 6.74 -12.05
CA ARG A 34 8.74 5.32 -11.99
C ARG A 34 7.56 4.47 -12.49
N PRO A 35 7.76 3.56 -13.47
CA PRO A 35 6.71 2.67 -13.93
C PRO A 35 6.30 1.72 -12.82
N PHE A 36 5.04 1.26 -12.85
CA PHE A 36 4.56 0.28 -11.89
C PHE A 36 5.27 -1.07 -12.04
N GLY A 37 5.78 -1.58 -10.93
CA GLY A 37 6.37 -2.91 -10.81
C GLY A 37 5.63 -3.76 -9.80
N ILE A 38 5.72 -5.08 -9.94
CA ILE A 38 5.18 -6.03 -8.95
C ILE A 38 6.07 -6.00 -7.70
N VAL A 39 5.45 -5.84 -6.53
CA VAL A 39 6.13 -5.89 -5.23
C VAL A 39 5.70 -7.08 -4.38
N PHE A 40 4.51 -7.63 -4.65
CA PHE A 40 4.04 -8.87 -4.05
C PHE A 40 3.21 -9.65 -5.07
N SER A 41 3.45 -10.95 -5.19
CA SER A 41 2.69 -11.84 -6.06
C SER A 41 2.66 -13.25 -5.50
N GLU A 42 1.60 -13.57 -4.77
CA GLU A 42 1.36 -14.92 -4.28
C GLU A 42 -0.09 -15.34 -4.46
N ASN A 43 -0.30 -16.64 -4.41
CA ASN A 43 -1.62 -17.23 -4.31
C ASN A 43 -1.74 -17.87 -2.93
N LEU A 44 -2.67 -17.40 -2.11
CA LEU A 44 -2.76 -17.77 -0.70
C LEU A 44 -4.20 -17.64 -0.19
N ARG A 45 -4.51 -18.27 0.95
CA ARG A 45 -5.77 -18.00 1.66
C ARG A 45 -5.64 -16.69 2.39
N GLY A 46 -6.06 -15.58 1.80
CA GLY A 46 -5.77 -14.27 2.37
C GLY A 46 -6.04 -13.12 1.43
N SER A 47 -5.71 -11.91 1.86
CA SER A 47 -6.07 -10.68 1.16
C SER A 47 -5.05 -9.58 1.43
N SER A 48 -5.35 -8.38 0.95
CA SER A 48 -4.67 -7.14 1.33
C SER A 48 -5.59 -6.20 2.10
N VAL A 49 -4.98 -5.34 2.91
CA VAL A 49 -5.60 -4.15 3.51
C VAL A 49 -4.71 -2.96 3.17
N ILE A 50 -5.34 -1.84 2.86
CA ILE A 50 -4.70 -0.53 2.76
C ILE A 50 -5.32 0.33 3.86
N PHE A 51 -4.50 1.01 4.64
CA PHE A 51 -4.97 1.96 5.66
C PHE A 51 -3.96 3.08 5.83
N GLY A 52 -4.43 4.28 6.16
CA GLY A 52 -3.58 5.45 6.26
C GLY A 52 -4.39 6.68 6.61
N ASN A 53 -3.73 7.82 6.70
CA ASN A 53 -4.40 9.06 7.04
C ASN A 53 -3.60 10.28 6.55
N THR A 54 -4.28 11.40 6.39
CA THR A 54 -3.64 12.68 6.12
C THR A 54 -2.77 13.15 7.29
N LEU A 55 -1.70 13.88 6.97
CA LEU A 55 -0.83 14.58 7.91
C LEU A 55 -1.02 16.09 7.83
N MET A 56 -1.99 16.55 7.04
CA MET A 56 -2.31 17.96 6.86
C MET A 56 -3.81 18.21 6.96
N HIS A 57 -4.17 19.43 7.36
CA HIS A 57 -5.55 19.88 7.35
C HIS A 57 -5.65 21.34 6.91
N SER A 58 -6.75 21.71 6.28
CA SER A 58 -7.11 23.11 6.08
C SER A 58 -7.35 23.76 7.44
N ALA A 59 -6.87 24.99 7.63
CA ALA A 59 -7.03 25.76 8.85
C ALA A 59 -7.85 27.04 8.62
N ASN A 60 -8.62 27.40 9.64
CA ASN A 60 -9.23 28.71 9.76
C ASN A 60 -8.15 29.79 9.98
N PRO A 61 -8.49 31.09 9.84
CA PRO A 61 -7.54 32.18 10.11
C PRO A 61 -6.95 32.18 11.53
N ASP A 62 -7.63 31.56 12.50
CA ASP A 62 -7.15 31.40 13.89
C ASP A 62 -6.23 30.18 14.10
N GLY A 63 -5.94 29.42 13.04
CA GLY A 63 -5.10 28.23 13.06
C GLY A 63 -5.82 26.93 13.45
N THR A 64 -7.10 26.99 13.84
CA THR A 64 -7.87 25.78 14.15
C THR A 64 -8.25 25.00 12.88
N PRO A 65 -8.45 23.68 12.94
CA PRO A 65 -8.88 22.92 11.77
C PRO A 65 -10.21 23.42 11.20
N ASN A 66 -10.26 23.66 9.89
CA ASN A 66 -11.48 23.99 9.18
C ASN A 66 -12.28 22.71 8.89
N ILE A 67 -13.09 22.28 9.85
CA ILE A 67 -13.87 21.04 9.78
C ILE A 67 -14.87 21.05 8.62
N VAL A 68 -15.37 22.22 8.20
CA VAL A 68 -16.27 22.31 7.05
C VAL A 68 -15.52 21.94 5.77
N ALA A 69 -14.31 22.47 5.58
CA ALA A 69 -13.46 22.12 4.45
C ALA A 69 -13.05 20.65 4.50
N MET A 70 -12.53 20.19 5.64
CA MET A 70 -12.07 18.80 5.83
C MET A 70 -13.18 17.73 5.70
N ASN A 71 -14.46 18.14 5.61
CA ASN A 71 -15.58 17.20 5.42
C ASN A 71 -16.51 17.60 4.26
N GLY A 72 -16.02 18.47 3.36
CA GLY A 72 -16.80 18.97 2.23
C GLY A 72 -17.21 17.89 1.24
N ASN A 73 -16.39 16.85 1.10
CA ASN A 73 -16.61 15.71 0.20
C ASN A 73 -17.50 14.58 0.78
N SER A 74 -18.06 14.76 1.97
CA SER A 74 -18.69 13.68 2.76
C SER A 74 -19.87 12.96 2.09
N VAL A 75 -20.59 13.63 1.17
CA VAL A 75 -21.83 13.10 0.58
C VAL A 75 -21.56 12.21 -0.62
N ASN A 76 -20.70 12.65 -1.55
CA ASN A 76 -20.49 11.99 -2.84
C ASN A 76 -19.06 12.07 -3.36
N GLY A 77 -18.11 12.53 -2.54
CA GLY A 77 -16.72 12.74 -2.93
C GLY A 77 -16.41 14.12 -3.52
N ASN A 78 -17.42 14.92 -3.87
CA ASN A 78 -17.19 16.26 -4.42
C ASN A 78 -17.25 17.32 -3.32
N SER A 79 -16.40 18.34 -3.42
CA SER A 79 -16.29 19.44 -2.47
C SER A 79 -16.24 20.79 -3.18
N LEU A 80 -16.55 21.86 -2.45
CA LEU A 80 -16.22 23.24 -2.88
C LEU A 80 -14.83 23.67 -2.37
N TYR A 81 -14.26 22.88 -1.46
CA TYR A 81 -12.98 23.13 -0.83
C TYR A 81 -11.90 22.28 -1.45
N ASP A 82 -10.68 22.77 -1.31
CA ASP A 82 -9.51 22.23 -1.95
C ASP A 82 -8.26 22.53 -1.09
N ASN A 83 -7.18 21.77 -1.29
CA ASN A 83 -5.91 21.91 -0.59
C ASN A 83 -5.07 23.11 -1.10
N GLY A 84 -5.54 23.78 -2.16
CA GLY A 84 -5.02 25.03 -2.74
C GLY A 84 -6.05 26.15 -2.86
N GLY A 85 -5.73 27.21 -3.63
CA GLY A 85 -6.69 28.28 -3.94
C GLY A 85 -6.24 29.70 -3.64
N TYR A 86 -4.99 30.06 -3.95
CA TYR A 86 -4.48 31.44 -3.84
C TYR A 86 -4.75 32.13 -2.47
N GLY A 87 -4.69 31.37 -1.37
CA GLY A 87 -4.85 31.90 -0.02
C GLY A 87 -6.25 31.80 0.59
N THR A 88 -7.21 31.13 -0.07
CA THR A 88 -8.50 30.78 0.56
C THR A 88 -8.41 29.56 1.47
N THR A 89 -7.41 28.71 1.25
CA THR A 89 -7.06 27.58 2.11
C THR A 89 -5.66 27.81 2.66
N SER A 90 -5.42 27.48 3.93
CA SER A 90 -4.09 27.44 4.53
C SER A 90 -3.89 26.08 5.17
N MET A 91 -3.03 25.26 4.57
CA MET A 91 -2.77 23.91 5.05
C MET A 91 -1.81 23.93 6.23
N GLN A 92 -2.16 23.24 7.31
CA GLN A 92 -1.36 23.11 8.53
C GLN A 92 -1.11 21.63 8.81
N TYR A 93 -0.13 21.35 9.66
CA TYR A 93 0.13 19.98 10.09
C TYR A 93 -0.97 19.47 10.99
N VAL A 94 -1.39 18.23 10.75
CA VAL A 94 -2.04 17.44 11.78
C VAL A 94 -0.97 17.04 12.79
N ASP A 95 -1.24 17.28 14.07
CA ASP A 95 -0.36 16.94 15.20
C ASP A 95 -1.20 16.29 16.32
N ILE A 96 -1.35 14.97 16.28
CA ILE A 96 -2.15 14.22 17.28
C ILE A 96 -1.33 13.76 18.49
N ASP A 97 -0.01 13.89 18.45
CA ASP A 97 0.91 13.45 19.50
C ASP A 97 1.58 14.60 20.24
N GLY A 98 1.46 15.83 19.73
CA GLY A 98 1.87 17.07 20.36
C GLY A 98 3.38 17.29 20.31
N ASN A 99 3.80 18.54 20.48
CA ASN A 99 5.22 18.93 20.41
C ASN A 99 6.04 18.62 21.69
N THR A 100 5.49 17.86 22.64
CA THR A 100 6.16 17.49 23.90
C THR A 100 5.89 16.03 24.24
N GLY A 101 6.73 15.40 25.07
CA GLY A 101 6.56 13.99 25.43
C GLY A 101 6.82 13.07 24.23
N ASP A 102 5.90 12.14 23.96
CA ASP A 102 6.09 11.13 22.91
C ASP A 102 6.13 11.71 21.48
N GLY A 103 5.50 12.87 21.23
CA GLY A 103 5.57 13.57 19.95
C GLY A 103 6.76 14.53 19.82
N THR A 104 7.64 14.58 20.83
CA THR A 104 8.84 15.43 20.75
C THR A 104 9.68 15.05 19.51
N GLY A 105 9.73 15.96 18.53
CA GLY A 105 10.48 15.77 17.29
C GLY A 105 9.73 15.08 16.16
N THR A 106 8.39 15.03 16.20
CA THR A 106 7.55 14.90 15.00
C THR A 106 7.12 16.29 14.52
N ARG A 107 7.08 16.52 13.20
CA ARG A 107 6.51 17.75 12.62
C ARG A 107 5.00 17.68 12.46
N ASN A 108 4.54 16.48 12.19
CA ASN A 108 3.16 16.10 11.91
C ASN A 108 2.98 14.67 12.39
N SER A 109 1.75 14.29 12.72
CA SER A 109 1.39 12.95 13.14
C SER A 109 -0.10 12.69 12.95
N SER A 110 -0.44 11.49 12.51
CA SER A 110 -1.82 11.00 12.46
C SER A 110 -1.84 9.49 12.65
N SER A 111 -3.01 8.93 12.96
CA SER A 111 -3.14 7.49 13.18
C SER A 111 -4.27 6.87 12.35
N ALA A 112 -4.12 5.59 12.05
CA ALA A 112 -5.16 4.76 11.47
C ALA A 112 -5.04 3.31 11.97
N ASP A 113 -6.15 2.58 11.94
CA ASP A 113 -6.20 1.21 12.44
C ASP A 113 -5.94 0.19 11.33
N LEU A 114 -5.04 -0.75 11.59
CA LEU A 114 -4.98 -2.00 10.85
C LEU A 114 -6.11 -2.91 11.35
N VAL A 115 -7.15 -3.09 10.53
CA VAL A 115 -8.24 -4.03 10.81
C VAL A 115 -8.02 -5.32 10.01
N LEU A 116 -7.90 -6.44 10.70
CA LEU A 116 -7.76 -7.77 10.11
C LEU A 116 -9.00 -8.62 10.40
N PRO A 117 -9.35 -9.57 9.53
CA PRO A 117 -10.46 -10.48 9.79
C PRO A 117 -10.20 -11.37 11.01
N ALA A 118 -11.27 -11.89 11.60
CA ALA A 118 -11.17 -12.82 12.71
C ALA A 118 -10.35 -14.08 12.35
N GLY A 119 -9.75 -14.70 13.38
CA GLY A 119 -8.89 -15.87 13.22
C GLY A 119 -7.39 -15.54 13.18
N ALA A 120 -6.57 -16.53 12.84
CA ALA A 120 -5.13 -16.38 12.73
C ALA A 120 -4.77 -15.64 11.45
N ASN A 121 -4.00 -14.55 11.57
CA ASN A 121 -3.49 -13.78 10.45
C ASN A 121 -1.96 -13.82 10.46
N THR A 122 -1.36 -14.29 9.37
CA THR A 122 0.09 -14.30 9.15
C THR A 122 0.44 -13.19 8.17
N ILE A 123 1.19 -12.18 8.60
CA ILE A 123 1.58 -11.07 7.73
C ILE A 123 2.67 -11.53 6.76
N LYS A 124 2.41 -11.35 5.47
CA LYS A 124 3.28 -11.74 4.35
C LYS A 124 4.08 -10.57 3.80
N MET A 125 3.53 -9.36 3.90
CA MET A 125 4.16 -8.11 3.51
C MET A 125 3.50 -6.98 4.29
N ALA A 126 4.27 -5.99 4.76
CA ALA A 126 3.77 -4.68 5.09
C ALA A 126 4.72 -3.61 4.57
N ARG A 127 4.21 -2.66 3.78
CA ARG A 127 4.97 -1.50 3.28
C ARG A 127 4.30 -0.21 3.69
N LEU A 128 5.08 0.67 4.30
CA LEU A 128 4.68 2.03 4.63
C LEU A 128 5.10 2.95 3.48
N TYR A 129 4.12 3.63 2.89
CA TYR A 129 4.28 4.67 1.89
C TYR A 129 3.98 6.02 2.53
N TRP A 130 4.72 7.05 2.15
CA TRP A 130 4.41 8.43 2.50
C TRP A 130 4.77 9.34 1.35
N GLY A 131 4.08 10.47 1.27
CA GLY A 131 4.25 11.40 0.17
C GLY A 131 3.69 12.76 0.53
N GLY A 132 4.05 13.74 -0.27
CA GLY A 132 3.64 15.12 -0.05
C GLY A 132 4.26 16.10 -1.02
N ARG A 133 3.84 17.35 -0.89
CA ARG A 133 4.44 18.50 -1.56
C ARG A 133 5.32 19.27 -0.58
N ALA A 134 6.54 19.56 -0.99
CA ALA A 134 7.50 20.27 -0.18
C ALA A 134 8.23 21.34 -0.98
N VAL A 135 8.26 22.58 -0.48
CA VAL A 135 9.10 23.64 -1.03
C VAL A 135 10.57 23.26 -0.80
N THR A 136 11.39 23.21 -1.85
CA THR A 136 12.79 22.75 -1.78
C THR A 136 13.63 23.60 -0.81
N SER A 137 13.31 24.88 -0.63
CA SER A 137 13.99 25.77 0.32
C SER A 137 13.72 25.45 1.79
N GLN A 138 12.60 24.76 2.08
CA GLN A 138 12.27 24.27 3.41
C GLN A 138 12.75 22.82 3.60
N PHE A 139 12.51 21.97 2.61
CA PHE A 139 12.85 20.57 2.64
C PHE A 139 13.49 20.13 1.33
N ASN A 140 14.82 20.09 1.31
CA ASN A 140 15.57 19.58 0.18
C ASN A 140 15.55 18.04 0.18
N MET A 141 14.82 17.44 -0.75
CA MET A 141 14.67 15.99 -0.89
C MET A 141 15.95 15.26 -1.31
N THR A 142 17.04 15.96 -1.61
CA THR A 142 18.36 15.32 -1.78
C THR A 142 18.98 14.93 -0.42
N GLN A 143 18.58 15.58 0.67
CA GLN A 143 19.10 15.34 2.02
C GLN A 143 18.36 14.20 2.73
N ASP A 144 19.10 13.27 3.32
CA ASP A 144 18.52 12.06 3.93
C ASP A 144 17.60 12.33 5.12
N VAL A 145 17.76 13.46 5.81
CA VAL A 145 16.87 13.86 6.91
C VAL A 145 15.42 14.09 6.45
N ASN A 146 15.22 14.46 5.18
CA ASN A 146 13.90 14.71 4.60
C ASN A 146 13.28 13.45 3.98
N LYS A 147 14.02 12.33 3.95
CA LYS A 147 13.60 11.03 3.40
C LYS A 147 13.25 10.03 4.50
N ARG A 148 12.83 10.51 5.67
CA ARG A 148 12.59 9.71 6.86
C ARG A 148 11.15 9.82 7.33
N VAL A 149 10.68 8.77 7.97
CA VAL A 149 9.34 8.67 8.56
C VAL A 149 9.43 8.04 9.95
N LYS A 150 8.55 8.44 10.85
CA LYS A 150 8.42 7.86 12.19
C LYS A 150 7.11 7.10 12.30
N ILE A 151 7.15 5.91 12.89
CA ILE A 151 5.98 5.06 13.15
C ILE A 151 6.03 4.45 14.55
N ARG A 152 4.87 4.30 15.20
CA ARG A 152 4.70 3.54 16.44
C ARG A 152 3.39 2.77 16.45
N LYS A 153 3.32 1.76 17.32
CA LYS A 153 2.08 1.08 17.68
C LYS A 153 1.33 1.90 18.73
N GLY A 154 0.01 2.09 18.54
CA GLY A 154 -0.82 2.87 19.45
C GLY A 154 -0.56 4.38 19.35
N THR A 155 -0.97 5.12 20.39
CA THR A 155 -0.91 6.59 20.48
C THR A 155 0.04 7.10 21.57
N THR A 156 0.79 6.20 22.20
CA THR A 156 1.76 6.51 23.26
C THR A 156 3.02 5.68 23.08
N GLY A 157 4.12 6.11 23.70
CA GLY A 157 5.42 5.47 23.61
C GLY A 157 6.25 5.94 22.42
N ALA A 158 7.47 5.39 22.36
CA ALA A 158 8.51 5.84 21.44
C ALA A 158 8.23 5.48 19.99
N TYR A 159 8.61 6.39 19.09
CA TYR A 159 8.66 6.15 17.67
C TYR A 159 9.87 5.32 17.25
N GLN A 160 9.65 4.46 16.26
CA GLN A 160 10.71 3.93 15.42
C GLN A 160 10.85 4.82 14.19
N GLU A 161 12.08 5.14 13.82
CA GLU A 161 12.37 5.94 12.62
C GLU A 161 12.92 5.06 11.51
N TYR A 162 12.40 5.23 10.31
CA TYR A 162 12.81 4.53 9.11
C TYR A 162 13.31 5.53 8.06
N ALA A 163 14.36 5.14 7.34
CA ALA A 163 14.76 5.80 6.10
C ALA A 163 14.00 5.19 4.92
N ALA A 164 13.71 6.00 3.91
CA ALA A 164 13.19 5.54 2.64
C ALA A 164 14.10 4.49 2.01
N ALA A 165 13.53 3.36 1.62
CA ALA A 165 14.20 2.42 0.71
C ALA A 165 14.21 2.97 -0.72
N GLN A 166 13.18 3.72 -1.08
CA GLN A 166 13.00 4.37 -2.37
C GLN A 166 12.36 5.75 -2.18
N LEU A 167 12.79 6.71 -2.99
CA LEU A 167 12.14 8.01 -3.11
C LEU A 167 11.90 8.30 -4.60
N ASP A 168 10.64 8.42 -4.99
CA ASP A 168 10.25 8.91 -6.31
C ASP A 168 9.90 10.39 -6.17
N ASN A 169 10.47 11.27 -7.01
CA ASN A 169 10.34 12.72 -6.85
C ASN A 169 10.23 13.41 -8.21
N ILE A 170 9.30 14.37 -8.31
CA ILE A 170 9.13 15.26 -9.45
C ILE A 170 9.27 16.69 -8.95
N LEU A 171 10.12 17.47 -9.64
CA LEU A 171 10.30 18.88 -9.34
C LEU A 171 9.33 19.71 -10.19
N LEU A 172 8.49 20.50 -9.53
CA LEU A 172 7.73 21.58 -10.16
C LEU A 172 8.49 22.89 -10.06
N SER A 173 8.38 23.68 -11.13
CA SER A 173 9.01 24.99 -11.24
C SER A 173 10.54 24.97 -10.99
N PRO A 174 11.29 24.04 -11.63
CA PRO A 174 12.71 23.88 -11.36
C PRO A 174 13.49 25.17 -11.63
N GLY A 175 14.31 25.59 -10.68
CA GLY A 175 15.11 26.82 -10.76
C GLY A 175 14.34 28.14 -10.54
N LEU A 176 13.05 28.10 -10.17
CA LEU A 176 12.29 29.30 -9.75
C LEU A 176 12.40 29.52 -8.23
N PRO A 177 12.11 30.74 -7.72
CA PRO A 177 12.18 31.05 -6.28
C PRO A 177 11.33 30.14 -5.38
N ALA A 178 10.24 29.60 -5.92
CA ALA A 178 9.40 28.60 -5.28
C ALA A 178 9.42 27.32 -6.13
N GLU A 179 10.47 26.52 -5.93
CA GLU A 179 10.59 25.16 -6.46
C GLU A 179 9.99 24.16 -5.47
N TYR A 180 9.25 23.17 -5.97
CA TYR A 180 8.57 22.18 -5.16
C TYR A 180 8.97 20.76 -5.54
N SER A 181 9.19 19.91 -4.54
CA SER A 181 9.26 18.46 -4.69
C SER A 181 7.90 17.84 -4.41
N LEU A 182 7.38 17.06 -5.36
CA LEU A 182 6.21 16.20 -5.18
C LEU A 182 6.73 14.78 -5.20
N TYR A 183 6.56 14.10 -4.08
CA TYR A 183 7.25 12.84 -3.87
C TYR A 183 6.37 11.78 -3.25
N GLN A 184 6.78 10.54 -3.50
CA GLN A 184 6.39 9.37 -2.74
C GLN A 184 7.65 8.63 -2.32
N ALA A 185 7.68 8.15 -1.09
CA ALA A 185 8.68 7.24 -0.58
C ALA A 185 8.04 6.00 0.03
N TYR A 186 8.82 4.94 0.17
CA TYR A 186 8.38 3.76 0.91
C TYR A 186 9.50 3.11 1.72
N VAL A 187 9.08 2.31 2.70
CA VAL A 187 9.94 1.39 3.45
C VAL A 187 9.17 0.11 3.79
N ASP A 188 9.89 -1.02 3.81
CA ASP A 188 9.36 -2.30 4.28
C ASP A 188 9.30 -2.29 5.83
N ILE A 189 8.11 -2.55 6.36
CA ILE A 189 7.83 -2.64 7.80
C ILE A 189 7.20 -3.99 8.16
N THR A 190 7.43 -5.02 7.35
CA THR A 190 6.83 -6.35 7.53
C THR A 190 7.13 -6.91 8.91
N GLU A 191 8.37 -6.82 9.37
CA GLU A 191 8.77 -7.30 10.70
C GLU A 191 8.07 -6.54 11.83
N LEU A 192 7.91 -5.21 11.69
CA LEU A 192 7.20 -4.39 12.67
C LEU A 192 5.74 -4.85 12.80
N VAL A 193 5.04 -5.03 11.68
CA VAL A 193 3.62 -5.42 11.68
C VAL A 193 3.44 -6.88 12.11
N GLN A 194 4.38 -7.77 11.78
CA GLN A 194 4.39 -9.15 12.29
C GLN A 194 4.48 -9.20 13.83
N GLN A 195 5.30 -8.33 14.43
CA GLN A 195 5.48 -8.29 15.87
C GLN A 195 4.34 -7.58 16.60
N GLN A 196 3.80 -6.51 16.01
CA GLN A 196 2.83 -5.61 16.67
C GLN A 196 1.37 -5.92 16.34
N GLY A 197 1.10 -6.63 15.24
CA GLY A 197 -0.24 -7.09 14.86
C GLY A 197 -1.24 -5.98 14.53
N ALA A 198 -2.53 -6.30 14.62
CA ALA A 198 -3.64 -5.41 14.30
C ALA A 198 -3.82 -4.24 15.29
N GLY A 199 -4.63 -3.25 14.91
CA GLY A 199 -5.01 -2.07 15.70
C GLY A 199 -4.29 -0.80 15.27
N THR A 200 -4.31 0.23 16.11
CA THR A 200 -3.82 1.57 15.78
C THR A 200 -2.32 1.65 15.54
N TYR A 201 -1.93 2.33 14.45
CA TYR A 201 -0.57 2.80 14.20
C TYR A 201 -0.59 4.32 14.07
N THR A 202 0.36 4.99 14.73
CA THR A 202 0.60 6.43 14.55
C THR A 202 1.84 6.61 13.70
N VAL A 203 1.73 7.43 12.65
CA VAL A 203 2.81 7.72 11.70
C VAL A 203 2.95 9.23 11.56
N GLY A 204 4.17 9.70 11.34
CA GLY A 204 4.41 11.13 11.19
C GLY A 204 5.86 11.48 10.88
N ASN A 205 6.18 12.75 11.13
CA ASN A 205 7.47 13.37 10.88
C ASN A 205 7.90 13.34 9.41
N ILE A 206 6.96 13.37 8.46
CA ILE A 206 7.32 13.50 7.04
C ILE A 206 7.69 14.95 6.72
N ALA A 207 8.37 15.16 5.60
CA ALA A 207 8.70 16.50 5.11
C ALA A 207 7.64 16.94 4.08
N CYS A 208 6.81 17.92 4.43
CA CYS A 208 5.85 18.56 3.52
C CYS A 208 5.68 20.02 3.96
N SER A 209 5.27 20.91 3.06
CA SER A 209 5.17 22.35 3.35
C SER A 209 3.76 22.75 3.77
N THR A 210 3.66 23.64 4.75
CA THR A 210 2.40 24.27 5.19
C THR A 210 2.13 25.59 4.43
N GLY A 211 0.98 26.19 4.68
CA GLY A 211 0.57 27.48 4.14
C GLY A 211 -0.38 27.33 2.95
N PRO A 212 -0.53 28.38 2.13
CA PRO A 212 -1.66 28.52 1.22
C PRO A 212 -1.65 27.62 -0.03
N GLY A 213 -0.59 26.82 -0.24
CA GLY A 213 -0.49 25.85 -1.33
C GLY A 213 -0.26 26.45 -2.72
N GLY A 214 -0.85 27.61 -3.02
CA GLY A 214 -0.90 28.17 -4.37
C GLY A 214 -1.84 27.35 -5.24
N ASP A 215 -1.48 27.18 -6.51
CA ASP A 215 -2.31 26.52 -7.54
C ASP A 215 -2.37 25.00 -7.37
N PHE A 216 -1.32 24.39 -6.81
CA PHE A 216 -1.16 22.94 -6.63
C PHE A 216 -1.41 22.47 -5.18
N GLY A 217 -1.96 23.37 -4.37
CA GLY A 217 -2.20 23.10 -2.95
C GLY A 217 -0.99 22.67 -2.12
N ASN A 218 -1.23 22.18 -0.91
CA ASN A 218 -0.22 21.52 -0.10
C ASN A 218 -0.84 20.27 0.51
N TYR A 219 -0.16 19.14 0.39
CA TYR A 219 -0.62 17.88 0.93
C TYR A 219 0.54 17.09 1.51
N GLY A 220 0.20 16.17 2.40
CA GLY A 220 1.14 15.25 3.01
C GLY A 220 0.38 14.17 3.75
N ALA A 221 0.74 12.91 3.53
CA ALA A 221 0.07 11.78 4.17
C ALA A 221 0.91 10.51 4.12
N TRP A 222 0.34 9.45 4.68
CA TRP A 222 0.92 8.11 4.67
C TRP A 222 -0.15 7.06 4.45
N SER A 223 0.28 5.90 3.96
CA SER A 223 -0.55 4.71 3.81
C SER A 223 0.30 3.46 4.02
N ILE A 224 -0.27 2.43 4.64
CA ILE A 224 0.35 1.12 4.81
C ILE A 224 -0.46 0.10 4.02
N VAL A 225 0.24 -0.63 3.15
CA VAL A 225 -0.31 -1.83 2.50
C VAL A 225 0.16 -3.06 3.24
N VAL A 226 -0.79 -3.87 3.70
CA VAL A 226 -0.55 -5.15 4.38
C VAL A 226 -1.11 -6.27 3.54
N VAL A 227 -0.30 -7.29 3.26
CA VAL A 227 -0.77 -8.58 2.75
C VAL A 227 -0.69 -9.60 3.87
N TYR A 228 -1.76 -10.36 4.05
CA TYR A 228 -1.86 -11.36 5.10
C TYR A 228 -2.46 -12.66 4.59
N GLU A 229 -2.04 -13.77 5.19
CA GLU A 229 -2.67 -15.08 5.05
C GLU A 229 -3.58 -15.33 6.27
N ASN A 230 -4.81 -15.77 6.01
CA ASN A 230 -5.76 -16.21 7.01
C ASN A 230 -6.45 -17.49 6.49
N PRO A 231 -6.24 -18.66 7.14
CA PRO A 231 -6.79 -19.94 6.70
C PRO A 231 -8.32 -20.00 6.58
N ALA A 232 -9.04 -19.09 7.24
CA ALA A 232 -10.49 -18.99 7.18
C ALA A 232 -11.01 -18.29 5.89
N LEU A 233 -10.13 -17.65 5.12
CA LEU A 233 -10.48 -16.99 3.87
C LEU A 233 -10.38 -17.93 2.66
N ASN A 234 -11.03 -17.52 1.57
CA ASN A 234 -10.89 -18.14 0.26
C ASN A 234 -9.44 -18.06 -0.23
N PHE A 235 -9.08 -19.00 -1.10
CA PHE A 235 -7.81 -18.93 -1.81
C PHE A 235 -7.91 -17.83 -2.87
N ASN A 236 -6.99 -16.86 -2.83
CA ASN A 236 -6.99 -15.68 -3.68
C ASN A 236 -5.65 -15.54 -4.39
N SER A 237 -5.66 -14.97 -5.58
CA SER A 237 -4.48 -14.34 -6.18
C SER A 237 -4.35 -12.93 -5.63
N VAL A 238 -3.29 -12.68 -4.85
CA VAL A 238 -3.02 -11.39 -4.22
C VAL A 238 -1.81 -10.75 -4.90
N ARG A 239 -2.01 -9.58 -5.50
CA ARG A 239 -0.97 -8.81 -6.17
C ARG A 239 -0.87 -7.44 -5.53
N VAL A 240 0.35 -6.94 -5.37
CA VAL A 240 0.62 -5.55 -5.04
C VAL A 240 1.61 -5.02 -6.07
N PHE A 241 1.29 -3.85 -6.60
CA PHE A 241 2.12 -3.10 -7.52
C PHE A 241 2.39 -1.73 -6.90
N ASP A 242 3.62 -1.25 -7.02
CA ASP A 242 3.95 0.14 -6.70
C ASP A 242 4.67 0.80 -7.87
N GLY A 243 4.57 2.10 -7.92
CA GLY A 243 5.15 2.97 -8.94
C GLY A 243 5.07 4.40 -8.46
N TYR A 244 5.36 5.34 -9.35
CA TYR A 244 5.05 6.75 -9.11
C TYR A 244 4.89 7.40 -10.46
N GLN A 245 3.65 7.57 -10.91
CA GLN A 245 3.34 8.14 -12.22
C GLN A 245 2.54 9.42 -12.04
N GLN A 246 3.03 10.51 -12.65
CA GLN A 246 2.30 11.75 -12.84
C GLN A 246 1.33 11.58 -14.01
N ILE A 247 0.05 11.81 -13.74
CA ILE A 247 -1.00 11.93 -14.76
C ILE A 247 -1.33 13.41 -14.80
N TYR A 248 -1.02 14.08 -15.91
CA TYR A 248 -1.16 15.53 -16.03
C TYR A 248 -1.77 15.92 -17.37
N SER A 249 -2.83 16.72 -17.37
CA SER A 249 -3.36 17.32 -18.59
C SER A 249 -2.71 18.66 -18.89
N GLY A 250 -1.79 18.69 -19.87
CA GLY A 250 -1.22 19.92 -20.42
C GLY A 250 -2.07 20.57 -21.54
N GLY A 251 -3.39 20.33 -21.57
CA GLY A 251 -4.30 20.79 -22.63
C GLY A 251 -4.88 19.68 -23.54
N ALA A 252 -4.61 18.41 -23.24
CA ALA A 252 -5.28 17.24 -23.82
C ALA A 252 -5.40 16.14 -22.75
N ALA A 253 -6.42 15.28 -22.87
CA ALA A 253 -6.61 14.17 -21.92
C ALA A 253 -5.39 13.24 -21.94
N VAL A 254 -4.82 12.97 -20.75
CA VAL A 254 -3.69 12.06 -20.58
C VAL A 254 -4.15 10.84 -19.81
N THR A 255 -3.68 9.66 -20.25
CA THR A 255 -3.95 8.40 -19.56
C THR A 255 -2.66 7.64 -19.31
N SER A 256 -2.63 6.91 -18.19
CA SER A 256 -1.62 5.89 -17.91
C SER A 256 -2.31 4.56 -17.67
N SER A 257 -1.80 3.48 -18.28
CA SER A 257 -2.40 2.15 -18.16
C SER A 257 -1.40 1.14 -17.63
N ILE A 258 -1.89 0.22 -16.81
CA ILE A 258 -1.12 -0.88 -16.20
C ILE A 258 -1.89 -2.17 -16.45
N THR A 259 -1.19 -3.21 -16.89
CA THR A 259 -1.75 -4.56 -16.98
C THR A 259 -1.32 -5.36 -15.76
N LEU A 260 -2.28 -5.67 -14.91
CA LEU A 260 -2.12 -6.52 -13.74
C LEU A 260 -2.10 -7.97 -14.23
N THR A 261 -0.95 -8.65 -14.17
CA THR A 261 -0.77 -10.02 -14.69
C THR A 261 -0.70 -11.07 -13.59
N GLY A 262 -0.64 -12.34 -14.00
CA GLY A 262 -0.50 -13.48 -13.11
C GLY A 262 -1.77 -13.83 -12.35
N LEU A 263 -2.93 -13.37 -12.80
CA LEU A 263 -4.21 -13.68 -12.17
C LEU A 263 -4.62 -15.13 -12.44
N ASN A 264 -5.41 -15.69 -11.54
CA ASN A 264 -5.95 -17.04 -11.69
C ASN A 264 -7.45 -17.05 -11.38
N ALA A 265 -8.20 -16.19 -12.09
CA ALA A 265 -9.62 -15.96 -11.83
C ALA A 265 -10.45 -17.25 -11.95
N PRO A 266 -11.63 -17.34 -11.28
CA PRO A 266 -12.47 -18.52 -11.31
C PRO A 266 -12.98 -18.81 -12.73
N SER A 267 -13.28 -20.07 -13.02
CA SER A 267 -13.82 -20.49 -14.32
C SER A 267 -15.31 -20.21 -14.50
N GLY A 268 -16.01 -19.82 -13.43
CA GLY A 268 -17.44 -19.51 -13.41
C GLY A 268 -17.72 -18.04 -13.10
N ALA A 269 -19.00 -17.74 -12.84
CA ALA A 269 -19.41 -16.39 -12.45
C ALA A 269 -18.75 -15.96 -11.13
N MET A 270 -18.48 -14.67 -11.02
CA MET A 270 -17.96 -14.03 -9.81
C MET A 270 -19.04 -13.16 -9.17
N SER A 271 -18.98 -13.02 -7.85
CA SER A 271 -19.67 -11.96 -7.12
C SER A 271 -18.84 -10.67 -7.11
N ALA A 272 -19.44 -9.52 -6.80
CA ALA A 272 -18.69 -8.26 -6.73
C ALA A 272 -17.49 -8.35 -5.78
N ALA A 273 -17.65 -9.01 -4.63
CA ALA A 273 -16.61 -9.16 -3.60
C ALA A 273 -15.56 -10.24 -3.93
N ASP A 274 -15.72 -11.00 -5.03
CA ASP A 274 -14.70 -11.97 -5.46
C ASP A 274 -13.47 -11.30 -6.07
N ALA A 275 -13.52 -10.01 -6.40
CA ALA A 275 -12.33 -9.24 -6.75
C ALA A 275 -12.38 -7.85 -6.13
N GLN A 276 -11.22 -7.35 -5.69
CA GLN A 276 -11.07 -6.07 -5.03
C GLN A 276 -9.81 -5.38 -5.55
N ILE A 277 -9.95 -4.09 -5.87
CA ILE A 277 -8.83 -3.17 -6.14
C ILE A 277 -8.68 -2.26 -4.94
N GLY A 278 -7.43 -1.98 -4.56
CA GLY A 278 -7.12 -0.84 -3.70
C GLY A 278 -6.10 0.06 -4.36
N VAL A 279 -6.21 1.37 -4.17
CA VAL A 279 -5.36 2.39 -4.79
C VAL A 279 -4.85 3.38 -3.74
N VAL A 280 -3.65 3.90 -3.96
CA VAL A 280 -3.15 5.09 -3.29
C VAL A 280 -2.77 6.13 -4.34
N GLY A 281 -3.46 7.28 -4.28
CA GLY A 281 -3.24 8.44 -5.13
C GLY A 281 -2.80 9.66 -4.31
N TRP A 282 -2.03 10.54 -4.94
CA TRP A 282 -1.54 11.79 -4.36
C TRP A 282 -1.97 12.95 -5.23
N GLU A 283 -2.28 14.08 -4.61
CA GLU A 283 -2.77 15.29 -5.25
C GLU A 283 -4.10 15.08 -5.99
N GLY A 284 -5.06 14.39 -5.37
CA GLY A 284 -6.44 14.29 -5.87
C GLY A 284 -7.34 15.37 -5.26
N ASP A 285 -8.13 16.06 -6.09
CA ASP A 285 -8.91 17.22 -5.70
C ASP A 285 -10.42 16.96 -5.72
N ALA A 286 -11.05 17.08 -4.55
CA ALA A 286 -12.49 16.94 -4.42
C ALA A 286 -13.27 18.01 -5.21
N ARG A 287 -12.63 19.12 -5.57
CA ARG A 287 -13.25 20.27 -6.23
C ARG A 287 -13.31 20.15 -7.75
N PHE A 288 -12.30 19.52 -8.36
CA PHE A 288 -12.15 19.50 -9.80
C PHE A 288 -12.56 18.13 -10.36
N ASN A 289 -13.39 18.16 -11.40
CA ASN A 289 -13.77 16.94 -12.13
C ASN A 289 -12.81 16.72 -13.32
N GLY A 290 -13.01 15.62 -14.04
CA GLY A 290 -12.20 15.20 -15.18
C GLY A 290 -11.31 14.00 -14.89
N ASP A 291 -11.22 13.62 -13.62
CA ASP A 291 -10.37 12.57 -13.10
C ASP A 291 -11.10 11.23 -13.06
N PHE A 292 -10.55 10.22 -13.76
CA PHE A 292 -11.23 8.95 -13.95
C PHE A 292 -10.31 7.75 -13.75
N PHE A 293 -10.96 6.64 -13.44
CA PHE A 293 -10.36 5.33 -13.36
C PHE A 293 -11.15 4.34 -14.21
N ARG A 294 -10.48 3.45 -14.92
CA ARG A 294 -11.10 2.41 -15.75
C ARG A 294 -10.50 1.05 -15.49
N ILE A 295 -11.34 0.02 -15.60
CA ILE A 295 -10.98 -1.39 -15.46
C ILE A 295 -11.47 -2.12 -16.72
N ASN A 296 -10.55 -2.70 -17.48
CA ASN A 296 -10.79 -3.25 -18.82
C ASN A 296 -11.61 -2.29 -19.71
N ASN A 297 -11.23 -1.01 -19.72
CA ASN A 297 -11.90 0.10 -20.41
C ASN A 297 -13.29 0.49 -19.88
N ASN A 298 -13.84 -0.20 -18.87
CA ASN A 298 -15.09 0.18 -18.23
C ASN A 298 -14.81 1.26 -17.18
N PRO A 299 -15.53 2.39 -17.18
CA PRO A 299 -15.38 3.42 -16.17
C PRO A 299 -15.75 2.90 -14.78
N PHE A 300 -14.96 3.29 -13.79
CA PHE A 300 -15.23 3.04 -12.39
C PHE A 300 -16.02 4.20 -11.78
N SER A 301 -16.97 3.87 -10.91
CA SER A 301 -17.62 4.81 -10.00
C SER A 301 -18.26 4.06 -8.84
N ASN A 302 -18.49 4.77 -7.73
CA ASN A 302 -19.31 4.32 -6.62
C ASN A 302 -20.01 5.54 -5.96
N ALA A 303 -20.56 5.38 -4.75
CA ALA A 303 -21.28 6.45 -4.06
C ALA A 303 -20.39 7.66 -3.70
N LEU A 304 -19.10 7.46 -3.44
CA LEU A 304 -18.15 8.47 -2.97
C LEU A 304 -17.02 8.77 -3.96
N ASN A 305 -16.90 8.00 -5.05
CA ASN A 305 -15.96 8.25 -6.15
C ASN A 305 -16.78 8.38 -7.43
N GLN A 306 -17.02 9.62 -7.86
CA GLN A 306 -17.83 9.88 -9.07
C GLN A 306 -17.05 9.46 -10.32
N VAL A 307 -17.78 9.17 -11.40
CA VAL A 307 -17.18 8.62 -12.64
C VAL A 307 -16.13 9.55 -13.28
N ASP A 308 -16.27 10.85 -13.05
CA ASP A 308 -15.41 11.93 -13.50
C ASP A 308 -14.70 12.62 -12.33
N ASN A 309 -14.73 12.05 -11.13
CA ASN A 309 -13.93 12.54 -10.00
C ASN A 309 -13.60 11.39 -9.04
N VAL A 310 -12.74 10.48 -9.50
CA VAL A 310 -12.30 9.33 -8.70
C VAL A 310 -11.19 9.72 -7.72
N TRP A 311 -10.32 10.66 -8.10
CA TRP A 311 -9.19 11.15 -7.29
C TRP A 311 -9.61 12.43 -6.57
N ASN A 312 -10.33 12.26 -5.47
CA ASN A 312 -11.12 13.31 -4.84
C ASN A 312 -10.82 13.47 -3.34
N GLY A 313 -9.62 13.05 -2.95
CA GLY A 313 -9.14 13.14 -1.58
C GLY A 313 -9.89 12.23 -0.62
N THR A 314 -10.51 11.15 -1.08
CA THR A 314 -11.30 10.28 -0.20
C THR A 314 -10.47 9.14 0.40
N ASN A 315 -10.94 8.61 1.53
CA ASN A 315 -10.40 7.39 2.12
C ASN A 315 -11.58 6.46 2.39
N THR A 316 -11.86 5.57 1.43
CA THR A 316 -13.06 4.75 1.42
C THR A 316 -12.79 3.26 1.28
N ASP A 317 -13.70 2.48 1.87
CA ASP A 317 -13.83 1.05 1.61
C ASP A 317 -15.20 0.77 1.00
N ASN A 318 -15.19 0.45 -0.29
CA ASN A 318 -16.33 0.14 -1.13
C ASN A 318 -17.40 1.24 -1.12
N GLY A 319 -16.96 2.49 -1.29
CA GLY A 319 -17.84 3.68 -1.34
C GLY A 319 -18.38 4.11 0.01
N VAL A 320 -17.68 3.75 1.11
CA VAL A 320 -17.99 4.20 2.47
C VAL A 320 -16.74 4.77 3.12
N HIS A 321 -16.83 5.95 3.73
CA HIS A 321 -15.70 6.58 4.43
C HIS A 321 -15.15 5.69 5.55
N VAL A 322 -13.83 5.51 5.56
CA VAL A 322 -13.12 4.84 6.64
C VAL A 322 -13.08 5.77 7.86
N THR A 323 -13.59 5.28 8.99
CA THR A 323 -13.71 6.07 10.24
C THR A 323 -12.71 5.67 11.33
N THR A 324 -11.98 4.58 11.14
CA THR A 324 -10.99 4.05 12.09
C THR A 324 -9.63 4.75 11.93
N LYS A 325 -9.65 6.08 12.05
CA LYS A 325 -8.49 6.97 11.88
C LYS A 325 -8.64 8.27 12.68
N ASN A 326 -7.52 8.89 13.02
CA ASN A 326 -7.48 10.15 13.77
C ASN A 326 -6.45 11.09 13.12
N PRO A 327 -6.86 12.27 12.64
CA PRO A 327 -8.22 12.81 12.63
C PRO A 327 -9.15 12.05 11.67
N ASN A 328 -10.45 12.06 11.99
CA ASN A 328 -11.49 11.41 11.19
C ASN A 328 -12.16 12.40 10.22
N TYR A 329 -11.39 12.89 9.25
CA TYR A 329 -11.89 13.72 8.15
C TYR A 329 -12.37 12.85 6.99
N THR A 330 -13.44 13.25 6.29
CA THR A 330 -13.83 12.58 5.04
C THR A 330 -12.97 13.01 3.86
N ASP A 331 -12.45 14.24 3.89
CA ASP A 331 -11.52 14.78 2.91
C ASP A 331 -10.09 14.71 3.46
N GLN A 332 -9.20 14.03 2.75
CA GLN A 332 -7.79 13.90 3.09
C GLN A 332 -6.94 15.04 2.51
N MET A 333 -7.55 15.96 1.76
CA MET A 333 -6.94 17.16 1.16
C MET A 333 -5.75 16.80 0.25
N GLY A 334 -6.04 16.07 -0.84
CA GLY A 334 -5.03 15.68 -1.82
C GLY A 334 -4.56 14.24 -1.74
N ILE A 335 -5.29 13.32 -1.09
CA ILE A 335 -4.84 11.92 -0.95
C ILE A 335 -6.02 10.98 -1.08
N ASP A 336 -5.89 10.00 -1.98
CA ASP A 336 -6.88 8.94 -2.13
C ASP A 336 -6.34 7.66 -1.53
N ILE A 337 -7.09 7.06 -0.61
CA ILE A 337 -6.82 5.73 -0.05
C ILE A 337 -8.10 4.92 -0.18
N ASP A 338 -8.35 4.44 -1.39
CA ASP A 338 -9.61 3.81 -1.73
C ASP A 338 -9.46 2.34 -2.02
N ARG A 339 -10.47 1.59 -1.60
CA ARG A 339 -10.62 0.17 -1.90
C ARG A 339 -12.02 -0.10 -2.37
N PHE A 340 -12.19 -0.93 -3.40
CA PHE A 340 -13.51 -1.18 -3.98
C PHE A 340 -13.60 -2.55 -4.64
N ASN A 341 -14.81 -3.10 -4.60
CA ASN A 341 -15.13 -4.40 -5.18
C ASN A 341 -15.32 -4.28 -6.70
N VAL A 342 -14.68 -5.16 -7.46
CA VAL A 342 -14.62 -5.11 -8.92
C VAL A 342 -14.91 -6.46 -9.60
N GLY A 343 -15.39 -7.45 -8.85
CA GLY A 343 -15.65 -8.79 -9.39
C GLY A 343 -16.76 -8.85 -10.45
N THR A 344 -17.58 -7.81 -10.57
CA THR A 344 -18.68 -7.71 -11.56
C THR A 344 -18.76 -6.32 -12.16
N GLY A 345 -19.22 -6.21 -13.42
CA GLY A 345 -19.47 -4.90 -14.08
C GLY A 345 -18.27 -4.29 -14.80
N TYR A 346 -17.06 -4.81 -14.59
CA TYR A 346 -15.82 -4.22 -15.10
C TYR A 346 -15.07 -5.10 -16.12
N GLY A 347 -15.78 -6.03 -16.76
CA GLY A 347 -15.21 -6.84 -17.84
C GLY A 347 -14.12 -7.84 -17.40
N ILE A 348 -14.06 -8.23 -16.13
CA ILE A 348 -13.18 -9.32 -15.67
C ILE A 348 -13.86 -10.65 -16.02
N LEU A 349 -13.34 -11.32 -17.05
CA LEU A 349 -13.94 -12.54 -17.59
C LEU A 349 -13.53 -13.79 -16.79
N PRO A 350 -14.31 -14.89 -16.86
CA PRO A 350 -13.90 -16.17 -16.31
C PRO A 350 -12.54 -16.62 -16.86
N ASN A 351 -11.70 -17.21 -16.01
CA ASN A 351 -10.31 -17.58 -16.30
C ASN A 351 -9.39 -16.42 -16.73
N ALA A 352 -9.75 -15.16 -16.47
CA ALA A 352 -8.86 -14.03 -16.71
C ALA A 352 -7.49 -14.25 -16.03
N SER A 353 -6.43 -14.09 -16.81
CA SER A 353 -5.04 -14.11 -16.36
C SER A 353 -4.45 -12.71 -16.18
N SER A 354 -5.17 -11.68 -16.64
CA SER A 354 -4.81 -10.29 -16.47
C SER A 354 -6.04 -9.38 -16.42
N VAL A 355 -5.84 -8.18 -15.87
CA VAL A 355 -6.79 -7.06 -15.87
C VAL A 355 -6.00 -5.80 -16.21
N THR A 356 -6.51 -4.97 -17.12
CA THR A 356 -5.92 -3.67 -17.40
C THR A 356 -6.65 -2.60 -16.60
N ILE A 357 -5.90 -1.79 -15.88
CA ILE A 357 -6.40 -0.57 -15.24
C ILE A 357 -5.85 0.66 -15.95
N GLN A 358 -6.62 1.73 -15.96
CA GLN A 358 -6.24 2.99 -16.58
C GLN A 358 -6.62 4.16 -15.67
N PHE A 359 -5.63 5.00 -15.41
CA PHE A 359 -5.74 6.31 -14.78
C PHE A 359 -5.87 7.37 -15.87
N GLY A 360 -6.63 8.43 -15.63
CA GLY A 360 -6.64 9.57 -16.54
C GLY A 360 -7.25 10.83 -15.95
N THR A 361 -6.89 11.96 -16.55
CA THR A 361 -7.44 13.28 -16.27
C THR A 361 -7.69 14.05 -17.57
N THR A 362 -8.70 14.92 -17.58
CA THR A 362 -9.00 15.82 -18.71
C THR A 362 -8.59 17.27 -18.47
N GLN A 363 -8.27 17.66 -17.24
CA GLN A 363 -7.99 19.05 -16.91
C GLN A 363 -7.08 19.26 -15.68
N ASP A 364 -6.66 18.19 -15.02
CA ASP A 364 -5.98 18.25 -13.72
C ASP A 364 -4.61 17.55 -13.73
N GLN A 365 -4.03 17.43 -12.55
CA GLN A 365 -2.87 16.62 -12.24
C GLN A 365 -3.10 15.76 -11.02
N PHE A 366 -2.61 14.53 -11.04
CA PHE A 366 -2.45 13.72 -9.83
C PHE A 366 -1.30 12.72 -10.01
N PHE A 367 -0.96 12.00 -8.94
CA PHE A 367 0.07 10.97 -8.96
C PHE A 367 -0.47 9.64 -8.46
N SER A 368 -0.29 8.58 -9.24
CA SER A 368 -0.64 7.23 -8.83
C SER A 368 0.58 6.49 -8.29
N GLY A 369 0.44 5.91 -7.10
CA GLY A 369 1.56 5.36 -6.34
C GLY A 369 1.50 3.87 -6.06
N VAL A 370 0.31 3.35 -5.70
CA VAL A 370 0.15 1.97 -5.25
C VAL A 370 -1.15 1.38 -5.77
N VAL A 371 -1.10 0.12 -6.19
CA VAL A 371 -2.26 -0.66 -6.58
C VAL A 371 -2.20 -2.04 -5.91
N THR A 372 -3.25 -2.43 -5.21
CA THR A 372 -3.47 -3.81 -4.76
C THR A 372 -4.58 -4.44 -5.58
N PHE A 373 -4.43 -5.73 -5.89
CA PHE A 373 -5.44 -6.51 -6.59
C PHE A 373 -5.59 -7.87 -5.94
N VAL A 374 -6.77 -8.14 -5.41
CA VAL A 374 -7.13 -9.43 -4.83
C VAL A 374 -8.25 -9.99 -5.67
N ILE A 375 -8.09 -11.23 -6.15
CA ILE A 375 -9.16 -11.95 -6.86
C ILE A 375 -9.25 -13.38 -6.35
N ARG A 376 -10.47 -13.87 -6.13
CA ARG A 376 -10.72 -15.26 -5.79
C ARG A 376 -10.11 -16.15 -6.86
N MET A 377 -9.34 -17.13 -6.43
CA MET A 377 -8.72 -18.07 -7.34
C MET A 377 -9.71 -19.18 -7.73
N LYS A 378 -9.55 -19.77 -8.93
CA LYS A 378 -10.12 -21.09 -9.24
C LYS A 378 -9.74 -22.13 -8.18
N ASP A 379 -10.70 -22.88 -7.66
CA ASP A 379 -10.38 -23.96 -6.72
C ASP A 379 -9.37 -24.95 -7.33
N PRO A 380 -8.40 -25.45 -6.54
CA PRO A 380 -7.45 -26.42 -7.05
C PRO A 380 -8.19 -27.69 -7.49
N ILE A 381 -7.88 -28.17 -8.70
CA ILE A 381 -8.39 -29.45 -9.17
C ILE A 381 -7.62 -30.55 -8.44
N ILE A 382 -8.27 -31.21 -7.48
CA ILE A 382 -7.71 -32.38 -6.80
C ILE A 382 -8.09 -33.62 -7.62
N LYS A 383 -7.10 -34.27 -8.24
CA LYS A 383 -7.26 -35.59 -8.85
C LYS A 383 -6.75 -36.64 -7.88
N VAL A 384 -7.62 -37.55 -7.45
CA VAL A 384 -7.26 -38.68 -6.58
C VAL A 384 -7.29 -39.95 -7.41
N SER A 385 -6.17 -40.67 -7.46
CA SER A 385 -6.11 -41.99 -8.08
C SER A 385 -6.29 -43.06 -7.00
N LYS A 386 -7.33 -43.88 -7.13
CA LYS A 386 -7.55 -45.05 -6.26
C LYS A 386 -7.20 -46.31 -7.04
N THR A 387 -6.25 -47.09 -6.52
CA THR A 387 -5.96 -48.43 -7.03
C THR A 387 -6.38 -49.46 -5.98
N VAL A 388 -6.98 -50.56 -6.43
CA VAL A 388 -7.23 -51.73 -5.59
C VAL A 388 -6.25 -52.82 -6.00
N THR A 389 -5.68 -53.50 -5.02
CA THR A 389 -4.96 -54.75 -5.23
C THR A 389 -5.81 -55.86 -4.63
N ASP A 390 -6.28 -56.72 -5.51
CA ASP A 390 -6.88 -58.02 -5.21
C ASP A 390 -5.74 -58.99 -4.87
N ALA A 391 -5.89 -59.71 -3.76
CA ALA A 391 -4.86 -60.58 -3.21
C ALA A 391 -4.72 -61.90 -3.99
N SER A 392 -5.79 -62.31 -4.67
CA SER A 392 -5.85 -63.47 -5.57
C SER A 392 -5.38 -63.15 -7.00
N GLY A 393 -5.40 -61.86 -7.38
CA GLY A 393 -4.90 -61.36 -8.67
C GLY A 393 -5.78 -61.73 -9.87
N ASN A 394 -7.07 -62.03 -9.63
CA ASN A 394 -8.04 -62.42 -10.65
C ASN A 394 -8.98 -61.27 -11.09
N GLU A 395 -8.77 -60.08 -10.54
CA GLU A 395 -9.53 -58.85 -10.77
C GLU A 395 -11.01 -58.95 -10.37
N SER A 396 -11.36 -59.89 -9.47
CA SER A 396 -12.71 -60.10 -8.97
C SER A 396 -12.72 -60.22 -7.44
N ALA A 397 -13.70 -59.60 -6.78
CA ALA A 397 -13.78 -59.63 -5.33
C ALA A 397 -14.52 -60.90 -4.85
N GLU A 398 -13.86 -61.68 -3.99
CA GLU A 398 -14.42 -62.92 -3.44
C GLU A 398 -14.86 -62.80 -1.97
N VAL A 399 -15.80 -63.66 -1.58
CA VAL A 399 -16.28 -63.71 -0.18
C VAL A 399 -15.14 -64.17 0.73
N GLY A 400 -14.74 -63.30 1.66
CA GLY A 400 -13.65 -63.57 2.62
C GLY A 400 -12.29 -63.02 2.19
N GLU A 401 -12.19 -62.37 1.03
CA GLU A 401 -10.94 -61.79 0.54
C GLU A 401 -10.62 -60.43 1.19
N VAL A 402 -9.32 -60.16 1.40
CA VAL A 402 -8.81 -58.85 1.85
C VAL A 402 -8.36 -58.02 0.66
N LEU A 403 -9.14 -57.00 0.30
CA LEU A 403 -8.77 -56.02 -0.71
C LEU A 403 -7.93 -54.89 -0.10
N THR A 404 -6.78 -54.60 -0.70
CA THR A 404 -5.95 -53.47 -0.29
C THR A 404 -6.20 -52.27 -1.19
N TYR A 405 -6.75 -51.21 -0.64
CA TYR A 405 -6.91 -49.93 -1.35
C TYR A 405 -5.71 -49.04 -1.10
N LYS A 406 -5.12 -48.54 -2.19
CA LYS A 406 -4.08 -47.53 -2.14
C LYS A 406 -4.57 -46.26 -2.81
N LEU A 407 -4.53 -45.17 -2.05
CA LEU A 407 -4.66 -43.83 -2.60
C LEU A 407 -3.26 -43.42 -3.07
N LYS A 408 -3.11 -43.09 -4.35
CA LYS A 408 -1.85 -42.62 -4.94
C LYS A 408 -2.11 -41.33 -5.72
N ASP A 409 -1.07 -40.49 -5.80
CA ASP A 409 -1.07 -39.17 -6.43
C ASP A 409 -1.99 -38.15 -5.73
N PHE A 410 -1.46 -37.44 -4.73
CA PHE A 410 -1.94 -36.10 -4.39
C PHE A 410 -1.22 -35.10 -5.30
N ARG A 411 -1.69 -34.96 -6.54
CA ARG A 411 -1.24 -33.84 -7.38
C ARG A 411 -2.15 -32.66 -7.12
N LEU A 412 -1.73 -31.78 -6.22
CA LEU A 412 -2.07 -30.37 -6.37
C LEU A 412 -1.45 -29.95 -7.70
N SER A 413 -2.25 -29.79 -8.75
CA SER A 413 -1.77 -29.06 -9.91
C SER A 413 -1.49 -27.65 -9.42
N ARG A 414 -0.22 -27.36 -9.09
CA ARG A 414 0.24 -25.99 -8.93
C ARG A 414 -0.19 -25.27 -10.20
N PRO A 415 -0.93 -24.16 -10.15
CA PRO A 415 -1.02 -23.30 -11.31
C PRO A 415 0.43 -23.06 -11.74
N GLU A 416 0.73 -23.31 -13.00
CA GLU A 416 2.07 -23.12 -13.56
C GLU A 416 2.59 -21.76 -13.06
N LYS A 417 3.89 -21.72 -12.70
CA LYS A 417 4.56 -20.43 -12.56
C LYS A 417 4.33 -19.71 -13.88
N VAL A 418 3.49 -18.68 -13.86
CA VAL A 418 3.42 -17.72 -14.94
C VAL A 418 4.66 -16.87 -14.73
N ASP A 419 5.69 -17.13 -15.55
CA ASP A 419 6.89 -16.29 -15.63
C ASP A 419 6.54 -14.86 -16.07
#